data_AF-A0A220SAE0-F1
#
_entry.id   AF-A0A220SAE0-F1
#
_cell.length_a   1.000
_cell.length_b   1.000
_cell.length_c   1.000
_cell.angle_alpha   90.00
_cell.angle_beta   90.00
_cell.angle_gamma   90.00
#
_symmetry.space_group_name_H-M   'P 1'
#
loop_
_entity.id
_entity.type
_entity.pdbx_description
1 polymer ?
#
loop_
_entity_poly.entity_id
_entity_poly.type
_entity_poly.pdbx_seq_one_letter_code
_entity_poly.pdbx_strand_id
1 'polypeptide(L)'
;MKKLIAGIALFGTFAIASAQTITFDKTTFDYGTIKPSSDGTRFFTVTNTGDKPLVISNVKPSCGCTTPEFSTDPVMPGKSAKIKVGYNTALNGPFNKMIEVFSNDPSNSRSVIYIKGNVDANAAEVAVAPAKVETPVDAKAAKKAAKAAKKATAAK
;
A
#
# COMPACT_ATOMS: atom_id res chain seq x y z
N MET A 1 49.64 -45.65 9.04
CA MET A 1 48.86 -44.98 7.97
C MET A 1 47.72 -44.23 8.66
N LYS A 2 47.92 -42.95 9.05
CA LYS A 2 47.24 -41.77 8.46
C LYS A 2 45.78 -42.04 8.07
N LYS A 3 44.84 -41.85 9.01
CA LYS A 3 43.98 -40.66 9.24
C LYS A 3 42.64 -40.75 8.50
N LEU A 4 41.59 -41.10 9.25
CA LEU A 4 40.18 -41.00 8.82
C LEU A 4 39.71 -39.55 8.95
N ILE A 5 39.07 -39.01 7.90
CA ILE A 5 38.41 -37.69 7.94
C ILE A 5 36.91 -37.92 8.06
N ALA A 6 36.36 -37.65 9.25
CA ALA A 6 34.92 -37.67 9.47
C ALA A 6 34.30 -36.37 8.91
N GLY A 7 33.70 -36.45 7.73
CA GLY A 7 32.97 -35.34 7.12
C GLY A 7 31.61 -35.13 7.76
N ILE A 8 31.49 -34.18 8.70
CA ILE A 8 30.19 -33.73 9.21
C ILE A 8 29.56 -32.82 8.15
N ALA A 9 28.65 -33.39 7.35
CA ALA A 9 27.80 -32.63 6.45
C ALA A 9 26.69 -31.94 7.27
N LEU A 10 26.97 -30.73 7.72
CA LEU A 10 26.01 -29.89 8.45
C LEU A 10 24.93 -29.36 7.50
N PHE A 11 23.95 -30.20 7.16
CA PHE A 11 22.73 -29.78 6.45
C PHE A 11 21.88 -28.87 7.36
N GLY A 12 22.22 -27.59 7.40
CA GLY A 12 21.47 -26.57 8.11
C GLY A 12 20.07 -26.43 7.53
N THR A 13 19.05 -26.83 8.29
CA THR A 13 17.65 -26.61 7.94
C THR A 13 17.33 -25.12 8.00
N PHE A 14 17.33 -24.45 6.84
CA PHE A 14 16.76 -23.11 6.70
C PHE A 14 15.24 -23.19 6.95
N ALA A 15 14.83 -22.89 8.17
CA ALA A 15 13.43 -22.73 8.51
C ALA A 15 12.89 -21.48 7.81
N ILE A 16 12.05 -21.67 6.80
CA ILE A 16 11.29 -20.59 6.18
C ILE A 16 10.28 -20.11 7.22
N ALA A 17 10.53 -18.93 7.80
CA ALA A 17 9.65 -18.36 8.81
C ALA A 17 8.29 -17.98 8.20
N SER A 18 7.25 -18.71 8.60
CA SER A 18 5.87 -18.48 8.18
C SER A 18 5.31 -17.23 8.87
N ALA A 19 5.20 -16.12 8.13
CA ALA A 19 4.69 -14.85 8.59
C ALA A 19 4.05 -14.04 7.45
N GLN A 20 3.20 -13.08 7.81
CA GLN A 20 2.79 -11.96 6.97
C GLN A 20 3.98 -11.02 6.71
N THR A 21 4.11 -10.52 5.47
CA THR A 21 5.23 -9.65 5.07
C THR A 21 4.71 -8.47 4.25
N ILE A 22 4.99 -7.25 4.68
CA ILE A 22 4.58 -6.03 3.98
C ILE A 22 5.60 -5.64 2.90
N THR A 23 5.13 -5.37 1.70
CA THR A 23 5.92 -4.78 0.61
C THR A 23 5.16 -3.66 -0.05
N PHE A 24 5.88 -2.74 -0.69
CA PHE A 24 5.33 -1.57 -1.38
C PHE A 24 5.81 -1.54 -2.82
N ASP A 25 4.96 -1.10 -3.76
CA ASP A 25 5.36 -0.88 -5.15
C ASP A 25 6.38 0.26 -5.31
N LYS A 26 6.38 1.22 -4.38
CA LYS A 26 7.47 2.19 -4.14
C LYS A 26 7.45 2.67 -2.70
N THR A 27 8.60 3.13 -2.22
CA THR A 27 8.71 3.82 -0.91
C THR A 27 8.76 5.34 -1.06
N THR A 28 8.83 5.89 -2.28
CA THR A 28 8.80 7.34 -2.53
C THR A 28 7.95 7.65 -3.76
N PHE A 29 7.03 8.61 -3.65
CA PHE A 29 6.35 9.21 -4.79
C PHE A 29 6.88 10.63 -5.00
N ASP A 30 7.39 10.92 -6.20
CA ASP A 30 7.75 12.28 -6.62
C ASP A 30 6.65 12.88 -7.49
N TYR A 31 6.16 14.05 -7.11
CA TYR A 31 5.13 14.79 -7.82
C TYR A 31 5.74 15.64 -8.95
N GLY A 32 7.06 15.83 -8.95
CA GLY A 32 7.72 16.85 -9.76
C GLY A 32 7.35 18.25 -9.29
N THR A 33 7.29 19.19 -10.24
CA THR A 33 6.77 20.54 -10.00
C THR A 33 5.31 20.61 -10.43
N ILE A 34 4.42 21.00 -9.52
CA ILE A 34 2.96 21.05 -9.73
C ILE A 34 2.42 22.46 -9.46
N LYS A 35 1.32 22.83 -10.14
CA LYS A 35 0.64 24.11 -9.92
C LYS A 35 -0.04 24.14 -8.53
N PRO A 36 -0.20 25.33 -7.90
CA PRO A 36 -1.01 25.48 -6.69
C PRO A 36 -2.45 24.99 -6.92
N SER A 37 -3.08 24.46 -5.87
CA SER A 37 -4.46 23.92 -5.90
C SER A 37 -4.71 22.78 -6.91
N SER A 38 -3.66 22.13 -7.42
CA SER A 38 -3.75 20.91 -8.24
C SER A 38 -4.05 19.66 -7.40
N ASP A 39 -4.37 18.53 -8.04
CA ASP A 39 -4.64 17.27 -7.32
C ASP A 39 -3.37 16.70 -6.64
N GLY A 40 -3.36 16.85 -5.31
CA GLY A 40 -2.35 16.29 -4.42
C GLY A 40 -2.51 14.81 -4.09
N THR A 41 -3.46 14.08 -4.71
CA THR A 41 -3.73 12.67 -4.41
C THR A 41 -2.75 11.73 -5.11
N ARG A 42 -2.09 10.85 -4.37
CA ARG A 42 -1.30 9.72 -4.89
C ARG A 42 -1.63 8.42 -4.17
N PHE A 43 -1.19 7.31 -4.74
CA PHE A 43 -1.44 5.97 -4.21
C PHE A 43 -0.13 5.19 -4.08
N PHE A 44 -0.02 4.45 -2.98
CA PHE A 44 0.98 3.42 -2.76
C PHE A 44 0.26 2.06 -2.74
N THR A 45 0.80 1.08 -3.45
CA THR A 45 0.26 -0.28 -3.47
C THR A 45 1.00 -1.12 -2.46
N VAL A 46 0.30 -1.56 -1.43
CA VAL A 46 0.81 -2.49 -0.41
C VAL A 46 0.51 -3.90 -0.87
N THR A 47 1.49 -4.80 -0.86
CA THR A 47 1.30 -6.22 -1.19
C THR A 47 1.77 -7.09 -0.03
N ASN A 48 0.96 -8.08 0.33
CA ASN A 48 1.34 -9.10 1.28
C ASN A 48 2.09 -10.23 0.56
N THR A 49 3.41 -10.26 0.70
CA THR A 49 4.27 -11.33 0.14
C THR A 49 4.52 -12.47 1.12
N GLY A 50 3.96 -12.39 2.32
CA GLY A 50 3.96 -13.45 3.32
C GLY A 50 2.84 -14.46 3.14
N ASP A 51 2.74 -15.41 4.07
CA ASP A 51 1.81 -16.55 4.04
C ASP A 51 0.66 -16.47 5.06
N LYS A 52 0.66 -15.44 5.93
CA LYS A 52 -0.46 -15.10 6.83
C LYS A 52 -1.12 -13.79 6.44
N PRO A 53 -2.36 -13.48 6.89
CA PRO A 53 -3.00 -12.20 6.62
C PRO A 53 -2.24 -11.00 7.22
N LEU A 54 -2.00 -10.00 6.39
CA LEU A 54 -1.39 -8.73 6.77
C LEU A 54 -2.48 -7.70 7.10
N VAL A 55 -2.34 -6.96 8.19
CA VAL A 55 -3.25 -5.89 8.61
C VAL A 55 -2.46 -4.59 8.74
N ILE A 56 -2.95 -3.53 8.09
CA ILE A 56 -2.44 -2.17 8.27
C ILE A 56 -3.23 -1.54 9.42
N SER A 57 -2.57 -1.30 10.55
CA SER A 57 -3.22 -0.80 11.76
C SER A 57 -3.27 0.72 11.84
N ASN A 58 -2.34 1.42 11.18
CA ASN A 58 -2.30 2.88 11.14
C ASN A 58 -1.45 3.40 9.98
N VAL A 59 -1.77 4.59 9.48
CA VAL A 59 -0.93 5.37 8.56
C VAL A 59 -0.83 6.78 9.11
N LYS A 60 0.37 7.19 9.55
CA LYS A 60 0.62 8.47 10.22
C LYS A 60 1.53 9.39 9.39
N PRO A 61 1.04 10.54 8.90
CA PRO A 61 1.89 11.54 8.26
C PRO A 61 2.68 12.34 9.30
N SER A 62 3.86 12.86 8.94
CA SER A 62 4.66 13.71 9.84
C SER A 62 4.11 15.14 10.02
N CYS A 63 3.13 15.55 9.22
CA CYS A 63 2.44 16.84 9.31
C CYS A 63 0.93 16.67 9.07
N GLY A 64 0.12 17.61 9.58
CA GLY A 64 -1.28 17.77 9.15
C GLY A 64 -1.45 18.26 7.70
N CYS A 65 -0.36 18.47 6.97
CA CYS A 65 -0.33 18.84 5.56
C CYS A 65 -0.46 17.65 4.59
N THR A 66 -0.78 16.47 5.11
CA THR A 66 -0.95 15.23 4.35
C THR A 66 -2.06 14.39 4.98
N THR A 67 -2.99 13.87 4.17
CA THR A 67 -4.14 13.09 4.63
C THR A 67 -4.07 11.67 4.02
N PRO A 68 -3.90 10.62 4.83
CA PRO A 68 -3.96 9.24 4.36
C PRO A 68 -5.39 8.67 4.41
N GLU A 69 -5.74 7.83 3.44
CA GLU A 69 -6.90 6.94 3.46
C GLU A 69 -6.42 5.51 3.15
N PHE A 70 -6.82 4.52 3.95
CA PHE A 70 -6.41 3.12 3.83
C PHE A 70 -7.51 2.21 4.39
N SER A 71 -7.53 0.94 4.00
CA SER A 71 -8.37 -0.07 4.66
C SER A 71 -7.60 -0.76 5.79
N THR A 72 -8.32 -1.06 6.88
CA THR A 72 -7.88 -1.94 7.98
C THR A 72 -8.24 -3.41 7.73
N ASP A 73 -8.87 -3.74 6.61
CA ASP A 73 -9.20 -5.12 6.24
C ASP A 73 -7.94 -5.97 6.06
N PRO A 74 -7.95 -7.27 6.41
CA PRO A 74 -6.80 -8.15 6.19
C PRO A 74 -6.47 -8.33 4.71
N VAL A 75 -5.26 -7.95 4.33
CA VAL A 75 -4.65 -8.23 3.02
C VAL A 75 -4.16 -9.68 3.03
N MET A 76 -4.91 -10.56 2.38
CA MET A 76 -4.58 -11.99 2.27
C MET A 76 -3.24 -12.22 1.54
N PRO A 77 -2.56 -13.37 1.76
CA PRO A 77 -1.34 -13.76 1.04
C PRO A 77 -1.45 -13.58 -0.48
N GLY A 78 -0.44 -12.96 -1.08
CA GLY A 78 -0.39 -12.66 -2.51
C GLY A 78 -1.44 -11.66 -3.00
N LYS A 79 -2.13 -10.94 -2.10
CA LYS A 79 -3.05 -9.85 -2.43
C LYS A 79 -2.45 -8.48 -2.11
N SER A 80 -3.08 -7.46 -2.67
CA SER A 80 -2.64 -6.07 -2.52
C SER A 80 -3.80 -5.17 -2.09
N ALA A 81 -3.45 -4.11 -1.37
CA ALA A 81 -4.33 -3.00 -1.00
C ALA A 81 -3.70 -1.67 -1.43
N LYS A 82 -4.47 -0.57 -1.39
CA LYS A 82 -3.98 0.78 -1.69
C LYS A 82 -4.00 1.64 -0.43
N ILE A 83 -2.92 2.38 -0.21
CA ILE A 83 -2.89 3.55 0.67
C ILE A 83 -2.97 4.78 -0.23
N LYS A 84 -4.04 5.56 -0.10
CA LYS A 84 -4.18 6.87 -0.73
C LYS A 84 -3.54 7.92 0.18
N VAL A 85 -2.87 8.90 -0.41
CA VAL A 85 -2.17 9.98 0.27
C VAL A 85 -2.46 11.28 -0.46
N GLY A 86 -3.15 12.22 0.19
CA GLY A 86 -3.38 13.57 -0.34
C GLY A 86 -2.42 14.59 0.28
N TYR A 87 -1.68 15.34 -0.53
CA TYR A 87 -0.90 16.50 -0.10
C TYR A 87 -1.68 17.82 -0.26
N ASN A 88 -1.51 18.77 0.67
CA ASN A 88 -2.09 20.10 0.54
C ASN A 88 -1.30 20.97 -0.46
N THR A 89 -1.75 21.02 -1.71
CA THR A 89 -1.16 21.78 -2.82
C THR A 89 -1.43 23.30 -2.76
N ALA A 90 -2.05 23.82 -1.71
CA ALA A 90 -2.08 25.26 -1.43
C ALA A 90 -0.78 25.76 -0.77
N LEU A 91 0.08 24.85 -0.30
CA LEU A 91 1.37 25.18 0.32
C LEU A 91 2.45 25.27 -0.76
N ASN A 92 2.77 26.50 -1.17
CA ASN A 92 3.80 26.77 -2.18
C ASN A 92 5.21 26.38 -1.70
N GLY A 93 6.08 26.00 -2.64
CA GLY A 93 7.48 25.65 -2.42
C GLY A 93 7.77 24.13 -2.36
N PRO A 94 9.03 23.76 -2.10
CA PRO A 94 9.48 22.37 -2.10
C PRO A 94 8.98 21.63 -0.87
N PHE A 95 8.60 20.36 -1.05
CA PHE A 95 8.18 19.47 0.03
C PHE A 95 8.85 18.11 -0.06
N ASN A 96 9.13 17.54 1.11
CA ASN A 96 9.43 16.13 1.33
C ASN A 96 8.76 15.75 2.65
N LYS A 97 7.80 14.83 2.64
CA LYS A 97 7.02 14.43 3.81
C LYS A 97 7.12 12.93 4.03
N MET A 98 7.42 12.57 5.28
CA MET A 98 7.48 11.20 5.77
C MET A 98 6.09 10.74 6.20
N ILE A 99 5.75 9.50 5.89
CA ILE A 99 4.50 8.84 6.29
C ILE A 99 4.86 7.46 6.83
N GLU A 100 4.46 7.19 8.06
CA GLU A 100 4.72 5.93 8.76
C GLU A 100 3.53 4.99 8.59
N VAL A 101 3.79 3.76 8.12
CA VAL A 101 2.77 2.72 7.92
C VAL A 101 3.00 1.63 8.96
N PHE A 102 2.03 1.46 9.86
CA PHE A 102 2.07 0.48 10.92
C PHE A 102 1.31 -0.78 10.48
N SER A 103 1.92 -1.95 10.70
CA SER A 103 1.33 -3.23 10.33
C SER A 103 1.63 -4.32 11.36
N ASN A 104 1.00 -5.48 11.21
CA ASN A 104 1.32 -6.66 12.00
C ASN A 104 2.54 -7.46 11.48
N ASP A 105 3.27 -7.01 10.44
CA ASP A 105 4.52 -7.67 10.00
C ASP A 105 5.52 -7.75 11.18
N PRO A 106 5.99 -8.94 11.58
CA PRO A 106 6.89 -9.10 12.73
C PRO A 106 8.30 -8.53 12.47
N SER A 107 8.72 -8.41 11.22
CA SER A 107 9.99 -7.82 10.81
C SER A 107 9.87 -6.32 10.53
N ASN A 108 8.73 -5.87 9.98
CA ASN A 108 8.52 -4.51 9.48
C ASN A 108 7.25 -3.84 10.05
N SER A 109 7.04 -3.97 11.37
CA SER A 109 5.85 -3.47 12.09
C SER A 109 5.62 -1.95 11.95
N ARG A 110 6.66 -1.16 11.67
CA ARG A 110 6.59 0.26 11.27
C ARG A 110 7.44 0.51 10.02
N SER A 111 6.81 0.47 8.86
CA SER A 111 7.38 0.85 7.57
C SER A 111 7.30 2.36 7.33
N VAL A 112 8.08 2.89 6.39
CA VAL A 112 8.10 4.33 6.05
C VAL A 112 8.03 4.54 4.54
N ILE A 113 7.14 5.44 4.12
CA ILE A 113 7.01 5.91 2.74
C ILE A 113 7.11 7.45 2.68
N TYR A 114 7.46 7.99 1.53
CA TYR A 114 7.71 9.42 1.32
C TYR A 114 6.92 9.99 0.15
N ILE A 115 6.50 11.24 0.28
CA ILE A 115 6.03 12.07 -0.83
C ILE A 115 6.92 13.30 -0.98
N LYS A 116 7.33 13.64 -2.20
CA LYS A 116 8.15 14.82 -2.48
C LYS A 116 7.74 15.55 -3.76
N GLY A 117 8.12 16.80 -3.88
CA GLY A 117 7.87 17.63 -5.06
C GLY A 117 8.08 19.11 -4.78
N ASN A 118 7.58 19.97 -5.68
CA ASN A 118 7.58 21.42 -5.53
C ASN A 118 6.22 21.98 -5.99
N VAL A 119 5.61 22.86 -5.21
CA VAL A 119 4.41 23.59 -5.62
C VAL A 119 4.82 24.97 -6.13
N ASP A 120 4.67 25.23 -7.43
CA ASP A 120 5.14 26.45 -8.09
C ASP A 120 4.07 27.03 -9.02
N ALA A 121 3.81 28.33 -8.92
CA ALA A 121 2.88 29.02 -9.83
C ALA A 121 3.35 29.01 -11.29
N ASN A 122 4.67 28.92 -11.51
CA ASN A 122 5.32 28.83 -12.83
C ASN A 122 5.51 27.38 -13.28
N ALA A 123 4.95 26.40 -12.56
CA ALA A 123 4.96 25.02 -13.00
C ALA A 123 4.41 24.97 -14.43
N ALA A 124 5.20 24.41 -15.35
CA ALA A 124 4.73 24.06 -16.68
C ALA A 124 3.40 23.31 -16.52
N GLU A 125 2.49 23.47 -17.48
CA GLU A 125 1.25 22.70 -17.49
C GLU A 125 1.58 21.25 -17.84
N VAL A 126 2.10 20.53 -16.85
CA VAL A 126 2.04 19.07 -16.80
C VAL A 126 0.56 18.81 -16.85
N ALA A 127 0.09 18.45 -18.04
CA ALA A 127 -1.23 17.90 -18.21
C ALA A 127 -1.37 16.84 -17.14
N VAL A 128 -2.27 17.07 -16.19
CA VAL A 128 -2.79 16.00 -15.36
C VAL A 128 -3.55 15.15 -16.36
N ALA A 129 -2.82 14.27 -17.06
CA ALA A 129 -3.38 13.17 -17.79
C ALA A 129 -4.30 12.52 -16.77
N PRO A 130 -5.63 12.61 -16.97
CA PRO A 130 -6.56 12.24 -15.92
C PRO A 130 -6.19 10.82 -15.55
N ALA A 131 -6.01 10.58 -14.24
CA ALA A 131 -5.84 9.23 -13.73
C ALA A 131 -6.90 8.39 -14.43
N LYS A 132 -6.43 7.47 -15.30
CA LYS A 132 -7.17 6.90 -16.44
C LYS A 132 -8.66 6.91 -16.12
N VAL A 133 -9.46 7.67 -16.89
CA VAL A 133 -10.90 7.73 -16.67
C VAL A 133 -11.48 6.34 -16.92
N GLU A 134 -11.45 5.53 -15.86
CA GLU A 134 -12.34 4.42 -15.66
C GLU A 134 -13.68 5.05 -15.34
N THR A 135 -14.33 5.49 -16.44
CA THR A 135 -15.77 5.59 -16.49
C THR A 135 -16.36 4.33 -15.85
N PRO A 136 -17.46 4.43 -15.10
CA PRO A 136 -18.05 3.28 -14.42
C PRO A 136 -18.76 2.33 -15.40
N VAL A 137 -17.94 1.59 -16.18
CA VAL A 137 -18.29 0.36 -16.89
C VAL A 137 -17.71 -0.81 -16.07
N ASP A 138 -18.47 -1.61 -15.31
CA ASP A 138 -19.92 -1.81 -15.33
C ASP A 138 -20.56 -1.77 -13.94
N ALA A 139 -21.23 -0.66 -13.62
CA ALA A 139 -22.24 -0.61 -12.56
C ALA A 139 -23.55 -1.32 -12.97
N LYS A 140 -23.48 -2.43 -13.73
CA LYS A 140 -24.64 -3.27 -14.09
C LYS A 140 -24.37 -4.79 -14.17
N ALA A 141 -23.42 -5.30 -13.37
CA ALA A 141 -23.26 -6.74 -13.15
C ALA A 141 -23.32 -7.17 -11.65
N ALA A 142 -23.73 -6.28 -10.73
CA ALA A 142 -23.78 -6.57 -9.29
C ALA A 142 -25.18 -6.36 -8.65
N LYS A 143 -26.27 -6.72 -9.36
CA LYS A 143 -27.62 -6.74 -8.77
C LYS A 143 -28.52 -7.91 -9.20
N LYS A 144 -27.93 -9.10 -9.40
CA LYS A 144 -28.67 -10.38 -9.51
C LYS A 144 -27.95 -11.58 -8.86
N ALA A 145 -27.25 -11.37 -7.74
CA ALA A 145 -26.62 -12.45 -6.96
C ALA A 145 -26.78 -12.32 -5.42
N ALA A 146 -27.57 -11.35 -4.94
CA ALA A 146 -27.77 -11.09 -3.49
C ALA A 146 -29.24 -11.20 -3.02
N LYS A 147 -30.13 -11.80 -3.84
CA LYS A 147 -31.54 -12.04 -3.47
C LYS A 147 -32.01 -13.46 -3.85
N ALA A 148 -31.20 -14.46 -3.54
CA ALA A 148 -31.55 -15.89 -3.66
C ALA A 148 -31.10 -16.75 -2.46
N ALA A 149 -30.46 -16.17 -1.44
CA ALA A 149 -29.91 -16.90 -0.28
C ALA A 149 -30.53 -16.47 1.07
N LYS A 150 -31.77 -15.97 1.08
CA LYS A 150 -32.51 -15.64 2.32
C LYS A 150 -33.99 -16.07 2.28
N LYS A 151 -34.24 -17.27 1.73
CA LYS A 151 -35.50 -18.02 1.92
C LYS A 151 -35.26 -19.54 1.93
N ALA A 152 -34.34 -19.97 2.80
CA ALA A 152 -34.08 -21.37 3.12
C ALA A 152 -33.72 -21.56 4.62
N THR A 153 -34.37 -20.79 5.50
CA THR A 153 -34.28 -20.94 6.96
C THR A 153 -35.55 -20.42 7.65
N ALA A 154 -36.71 -20.87 7.15
CA ALA A 154 -38.02 -20.75 7.78
C ALA A 154 -38.98 -21.71 7.04
N ALA A 155 -39.66 -22.60 7.77
CA ALA A 155 -40.37 -23.79 7.27
C ALA A 155 -39.43 -24.79 6.55
N LYS A 156 -38.83 -25.75 7.24
CA LYS A 156 -39.48 -26.83 7.99
C LYS A 156 -38.62 -27.32 9.15
#